data_AF-A0A062U0A9-F1
#
_entry.id   AF-A0A062U0A9-F1
#
_cell.length_a   1.000
_cell.length_b   1.000
_cell.length_c   1.000
_cell.angle_alpha   90.00
_cell.angle_beta   90.00
_cell.angle_gamma   90.00
#
_symmetry.space_group_name_H-M   'P 1'
#
loop_
_entity.id
_entity.type
_entity.pdbx_description
1 polymer ?
#
loop_
_entity_poly.entity_id
_entity_poly.type
_entity_poly.pdbx_seq_one_letter_code
_entity_poly.pdbx_strand_id
1 'polypeptide(L)'
;MDLRYTPPPQIRAAVWLMLNVLSTELVRLLARHGINRHTPLLPRRVIEGVSRFLSQAEPALRRCLWLAAAELGALPASSRTPAEPAPSRPATPSETPKRDTQPLFRLFETKGNKRPGTIPPPPVRTSGPRIRFLDADDIPDINEYPKLPEDILPAKRLVRRLMALDHALDYRQHYINKIRRLLGTARPQIAKVARRLFHRGPLTPQQCNTARLLEQEAHDVQPYFLNTS
;
A
#
# COMPACT_ATOMS: atom_id res chain seq x y z
N MET A 1 -19.16 21.97 6.39
CA MET A 1 -19.55 20.66 5.83
C MET A 1 -18.67 19.58 6.44
N ASP A 2 -19.19 18.95 7.50
CA ASP A 2 -18.59 17.76 8.08
C ASP A 2 -19.05 16.54 7.28
N LEU A 3 -18.26 16.18 6.27
CA LEU A 3 -18.40 14.92 5.53
C LEU A 3 -17.93 13.76 6.42
N ARG A 4 -18.61 13.51 7.54
CA ARG A 4 -18.43 12.29 8.32
C ARG A 4 -19.18 11.18 7.61
N TYR A 5 -18.44 10.25 7.02
CA TYR A 5 -19.02 9.03 6.50
C TYR A 5 -19.46 8.16 7.69
N THR A 6 -20.77 7.93 7.82
CA THR A 6 -21.34 7.03 8.82
C THR A 6 -21.70 5.71 8.15
N PRO A 7 -20.77 4.73 8.09
CA PRO A 7 -21.05 3.43 7.49
C PRO A 7 -22.19 2.70 8.24
N PRO A 8 -23.02 1.93 7.53
CA PRO A 8 -23.96 0.99 8.14
C PRO A 8 -23.26 0.06 9.15
N PRO A 9 -23.95 -0.36 10.22
CA PRO A 9 -23.37 -1.20 11.27
C PRO A 9 -22.83 -2.53 10.74
N GLN A 10 -23.42 -3.09 9.68
CA GLN A 10 -22.93 -4.32 9.05
C GLN A 10 -21.54 -4.13 8.45
N ILE A 11 -21.27 -2.98 7.82
CA ILE A 11 -19.97 -2.66 7.22
C ILE A 11 -18.91 -2.51 8.33
N ARG A 12 -19.27 -1.87 9.45
CA ARG A 12 -18.37 -1.72 10.59
C ARG A 12 -17.96 -3.08 11.16
N ALA A 13 -18.95 -3.95 11.42
CA ALA A 13 -18.70 -5.30 11.91
C ALA A 13 -17.84 -6.11 10.91
N ALA A 14 -18.13 -6.02 9.62
CA ALA A 14 -17.39 -6.71 8.57
C ALA A 14 -15.92 -6.27 8.51
N VAL A 15 -15.63 -4.97 8.66
CA VAL A 15 -14.24 -4.45 8.69
C VAL A 15 -13.45 -5.05 9.86
N TRP A 16 -14.02 -5.05 11.06
CA TRP A 16 -13.36 -5.62 12.23
C TRP A 16 -13.18 -7.14 12.11
N LEU A 17 -14.18 -7.85 11.59
CA LEU A 17 -14.08 -9.27 11.31
C LEU A 17 -12.97 -9.58 10.30
N MET A 18 -12.90 -8.82 9.20
CA MET A 18 -11.84 -8.96 8.20
C MET A 18 -10.45 -8.73 8.78
N LEU A 19 -10.27 -7.73 9.66
CA LEU A 19 -8.99 -7.49 10.33
C LEU A 19 -8.57 -8.66 11.24
N ASN A 20 -9.54 -9.30 11.89
CA ASN A 20 -9.28 -10.49 12.73
C ASN A 20 -8.95 -11.72 11.86
N VAL A 21 -9.72 -11.95 10.80
CA VAL A 21 -9.46 -13.03 9.84
C VAL A 21 -8.07 -12.90 9.21
N LEU A 22 -7.68 -11.69 8.80
CA LEU A 22 -6.35 -11.43 8.26
C LEU A 22 -5.24 -11.73 9.29
N SER A 23 -5.43 -11.39 10.57
CA SER A 23 -4.47 -11.74 11.61
C SER A 23 -4.37 -13.24 11.85
N THR A 24 -5.50 -13.95 11.89
CA THR A 24 -5.48 -15.40 12.10
C THR A 24 -4.84 -16.13 10.92
N GLU A 25 -5.16 -15.73 9.70
CA GLU A 25 -4.58 -16.34 8.50
C GLU A 25 -3.09 -16.05 8.37
N LEU A 26 -2.64 -14.85 8.75
CA LEU A 26 -1.22 -14.53 8.79
C LEU A 26 -0.47 -15.40 9.80
N VAL A 27 -0.97 -15.52 11.03
CA VAL A 27 -0.35 -16.34 12.08
C VAL A 27 -0.30 -17.82 11.65
N ARG A 28 -1.40 -18.34 11.09
CA ARG A 28 -1.45 -19.71 10.55
C ARG A 28 -0.43 -19.92 9.44
N LEU A 29 -0.29 -18.97 8.51
CA LEU A 29 0.65 -19.04 7.41
C LEU A 29 2.10 -19.03 7.90
N LEU A 30 2.43 -18.13 8.84
CA LEU A 30 3.76 -18.05 9.44
C LEU A 30 4.11 -19.35 10.18
N ALA A 31 3.19 -19.87 10.99
CA ALA A 31 3.37 -21.11 11.74
C ALA A 31 3.52 -22.33 10.81
N ARG A 32 2.69 -22.45 9.77
CA ARG A 32 2.72 -23.56 8.81
C ARG A 32 4.05 -23.69 8.08
N HIS A 33 4.72 -22.57 7.82
CA HIS A 33 5.95 -22.53 7.04
C HIS A 33 7.20 -22.18 7.87
N GLY A 34 7.07 -22.03 9.19
CA GLY A 34 8.18 -21.65 10.08
C GLY A 34 8.85 -20.33 9.67
N ILE A 35 8.07 -19.38 9.12
CA ILE A 35 8.63 -18.14 8.57
C ILE A 35 8.92 -17.18 9.72
N ASN A 36 10.19 -16.86 9.90
CA ASN A 36 10.66 -15.86 10.84
C ASN A 36 11.18 -14.63 10.11
N ARG A 37 11.37 -13.52 10.83
CA ARG A 37 11.92 -12.27 10.29
C ARG A 37 13.26 -12.46 9.55
N HIS A 38 14.04 -13.44 9.99
CA HIS A 38 15.38 -13.70 9.48
C HIS A 38 15.43 -14.78 8.40
N THR A 39 14.30 -15.39 8.01
CA THR A 39 14.26 -16.45 6.99
C THR A 39 14.59 -15.85 5.60
N PRO A 40 15.80 -16.08 5.05
CA PRO A 40 16.22 -15.40 3.83
C PRO A 40 15.77 -16.13 2.57
N LEU A 41 15.52 -17.43 2.67
CA LEU A 41 15.29 -18.37 1.60
C LEU A 41 14.01 -19.16 1.85
N LEU A 42 13.20 -19.37 0.82
CA LEU A 42 11.99 -20.19 0.89
C LEU A 42 11.84 -21.02 -0.39
N PRO A 43 11.18 -22.19 -0.33
CA PRO A 43 10.82 -22.95 -1.51
C PRO A 43 9.90 -22.15 -2.44
N ARG A 44 10.05 -22.33 -3.76
CA ARG A 44 9.24 -21.66 -4.79
C ARG A 44 7.75 -21.80 -4.55
N ARG A 45 7.26 -23.00 -4.22
CA ARG A 45 5.85 -23.25 -3.88
C ARG A 45 5.34 -22.37 -2.74
N VAL A 46 6.17 -22.17 -1.71
CA VAL A 46 5.83 -21.34 -0.55
C VAL A 46 5.82 -19.87 -0.97
N ILE A 47 6.80 -19.45 -1.76
CA ILE A 47 6.89 -18.09 -2.30
C ILE A 47 5.64 -17.72 -3.10
N GLU A 48 5.16 -18.62 -3.95
CA GLU A 48 3.94 -18.41 -4.74
C GLU A 48 2.71 -18.28 -3.84
N GLY A 49 2.56 -19.17 -2.85
CA GLY A 49 1.49 -19.10 -1.85
C GLY A 49 1.51 -17.81 -1.04
N VAL A 50 2.67 -17.43 -0.51
CA VAL A 50 2.87 -16.17 0.23
C VAL A 50 2.61 -14.96 -0.66
N SER A 51 3.05 -14.97 -1.91
CA SER A 51 2.83 -13.88 -2.84
C SER A 51 1.35 -13.69 -3.15
N ARG A 52 0.61 -14.79 -3.37
CA ARG A 52 -0.86 -14.77 -3.56
C ARG A 52 -1.59 -14.29 -2.32
N PHE A 53 -1.17 -14.73 -1.13
CA PHE A 53 -1.74 -14.22 0.11
C PHE A 53 -1.51 -12.70 0.25
N LEU A 54 -0.27 -12.24 0.07
CA LEU A 54 0.06 -10.81 0.16
C LEU A 54 -0.67 -9.95 -0.88
N SER A 55 -0.89 -10.46 -2.10
CA SER A 55 -1.61 -9.71 -3.14
C SER A 55 -3.07 -9.46 -2.78
N GLN A 56 -3.68 -10.33 -1.97
CA GLN A 56 -5.06 -10.18 -1.49
C GLN A 56 -5.13 -9.46 -0.14
N ALA A 57 -4.25 -9.84 0.80
CA ALA A 57 -4.25 -9.34 2.17
C ALA A 57 -3.83 -7.87 2.27
N GLU A 58 -2.81 -7.43 1.51
CA GLU A 58 -2.35 -6.04 1.60
C GLU A 58 -3.41 -5.02 1.14
N PRO A 59 -4.08 -5.18 -0.02
CA PRO A 59 -5.17 -4.27 -0.41
C PRO A 59 -6.37 -4.33 0.53
N ALA A 60 -6.73 -5.53 1.02
CA ALA A 60 -7.81 -5.68 1.98
C ALA A 60 -7.54 -4.92 3.28
N LEU A 61 -6.33 -5.07 3.83
CA LEU A 61 -5.89 -4.35 5.03
C LEU A 61 -5.90 -2.83 4.80
N ARG A 62 -5.37 -2.35 3.66
CA ARG A 62 -5.40 -0.92 3.31
C ARG A 62 -6.82 -0.35 3.29
N ARG A 63 -7.77 -1.06 2.67
CA ARG A 63 -9.18 -0.67 2.63
C ARG A 63 -9.81 -0.64 4.02
N CYS A 64 -9.57 -1.68 4.83
CA CYS A 64 -10.08 -1.75 6.20
C CYS A 64 -9.56 -0.60 7.07
N LEU A 65 -8.25 -0.33 7.03
CA LEU A 65 -7.65 0.79 7.76
C LEU A 65 -8.18 2.15 7.29
N TRP A 66 -8.42 2.31 5.99
CA TRP A 66 -9.00 3.54 5.44
C TRP A 66 -10.45 3.73 5.87
N LEU A 67 -11.28 2.69 5.80
CA LEU A 67 -12.68 2.75 6.24
C LEU A 67 -12.80 3.07 7.73
N ALA A 68 -11.97 2.43 8.57
CA ALA A 68 -11.90 2.74 9.99
C ALA A 68 -11.45 4.20 10.25
N ALA A 69 -10.49 4.70 9.48
CA ALA A 69 -10.06 6.10 9.57
C ALA A 69 -11.13 7.08 9.09
N ALA A 70 -11.88 6.76 8.04
CA ALA A 70 -12.94 7.59 7.50
C ALA A 70 -14.12 7.69 8.48
N GLU A 71 -14.50 6.58 9.12
CA GLU A 71 -15.52 6.54 10.18
C GLU A 71 -15.14 7.44 11.37
N LEU A 72 -13.88 7.39 11.81
CA LEU A 72 -13.39 8.19 12.94
C LEU A 72 -13.13 9.66 12.58
N GLY A 73 -13.23 10.02 11.29
CA GLY A 73 -12.99 11.38 10.80
C GLY A 73 -11.53 11.83 10.81
N ALA A 74 -11.26 12.94 10.14
CA ALA A 74 -9.92 13.51 10.03
C ALA A 74 -9.41 14.06 11.37
N LEU A 75 -8.16 13.76 11.71
CA LEU A 75 -7.44 14.39 12.82
C LEU A 75 -6.73 15.65 12.30
N PRO A 76 -6.53 16.69 13.14
CA PRO A 76 -5.72 17.83 12.75
C PRO A 76 -4.33 17.33 12.32
N ALA A 77 -3.79 17.97 11.28
CA ALA A 77 -2.43 17.71 10.84
C ALA A 77 -1.50 17.86 12.05
N SER A 78 -0.69 16.83 12.32
CA SER A 78 0.35 16.96 13.34
C SER A 78 1.21 18.14 12.91
N SER A 79 1.27 19.19 13.74
CA SER A 79 2.27 20.25 13.64
C SER A 79 3.62 19.64 13.97
N ARG A 80 4.13 18.81 13.05
CA ARG A 80 5.52 18.42 13.08
C ARG A 80 6.24 19.72 12.72
N THR A 81 6.75 20.40 13.73
CA THR A 81 7.76 21.43 13.53
C THR A 81 8.73 20.88 12.49
N PRO A 82 8.96 21.57 11.36
CA PRO A 82 9.98 21.14 10.43
C PRO A 82 11.23 20.96 11.27
N ALA A 83 11.73 19.72 11.34
CA ALA A 83 13.02 19.49 11.95
C ALA A 83 13.98 20.42 11.22
N GLU A 84 14.51 21.37 11.96
CA GLU A 84 15.47 22.36 11.49
C GLU A 84 16.50 21.61 10.63
N PRO A 85 16.80 22.09 9.41
CA PRO A 85 17.75 21.40 8.56
C PRO A 85 19.07 21.36 9.31
N ALA A 86 19.43 20.16 9.80
CA ALA A 86 20.72 19.96 10.44
C ALA A 86 21.80 20.44 9.47
N PRO A 87 22.81 21.20 9.95
CA PRO A 87 23.83 21.75 9.09
C PRO A 87 24.46 20.64 8.25
N SER A 88 24.58 20.90 6.96
CA SER A 88 25.13 20.01 5.95
C SER A 88 26.55 19.59 6.32
N ARG A 89 26.67 18.50 7.07
CA ARG A 89 27.95 17.85 7.34
C ARG A 89 28.39 17.17 6.04
N PRO A 90 29.66 17.32 5.61
CA PRO A 90 30.16 16.65 4.41
C PRO A 90 29.90 15.14 4.51
N ALA A 91 29.38 14.58 3.41
CA ALA A 91 29.02 13.17 3.29
C ALA A 91 30.28 12.31 3.36
N THR A 92 30.69 11.95 4.58
CA THR A 92 31.57 10.82 4.81
C THR A 92 30.75 9.55 4.65
N PRO A 93 31.25 8.51 3.96
CA PRO A 93 30.56 7.22 3.85
C PRO A 93 30.62 6.55 5.22
N SER A 94 29.73 6.95 6.12
CA SER A 94 29.59 6.27 7.41
C SER A 94 28.98 4.91 7.13
N GLU A 95 29.79 3.85 7.21
CA GLU A 95 29.39 2.47 7.42
C GLU A 95 28.71 2.31 8.78
N THR A 96 27.67 3.10 9.05
CA THR A 96 26.79 2.77 10.15
C THR A 96 26.03 1.52 9.73
N PRO A 97 26.11 0.41 10.48
CA PRO A 97 25.31 -0.76 10.18
C PRO A 97 23.86 -0.29 10.14
N LYS A 98 23.20 -0.46 8.99
CA LYS A 98 21.79 -0.13 8.83
C LYS A 98 21.03 -0.89 9.92
N ARG A 99 20.69 -0.20 11.02
CA ARG A 99 19.97 -0.77 12.15
C ARG A 99 18.81 -1.57 11.60
N ASP A 100 18.61 -2.75 12.17
CA ASP A 100 17.57 -3.70 11.77
C ASP A 100 16.18 -3.09 12.04
N THR A 101 15.77 -2.17 11.18
CA THR A 101 14.54 -1.41 11.35
C THR A 101 13.40 -2.34 10.99
N GLN A 102 12.44 -2.46 11.89
CA GLN A 102 11.25 -3.26 11.66
C GLN A 102 10.58 -2.78 10.35
N PRO A 103 10.24 -3.68 9.42
CA PRO A 103 9.67 -3.28 8.15
C PRO A 103 8.28 -2.67 8.39
N LEU A 104 8.05 -1.48 7.85
CA LEU A 104 6.79 -0.75 8.04
C LEU A 104 5.82 -1.00 6.88
N PHE A 105 4.54 -1.19 7.22
CA PHE A 105 3.48 -1.33 6.24
C PHE A 105 3.30 -0.09 5.37
N ARG A 106 3.15 -0.32 4.06
CA ARG A 106 2.90 0.73 3.08
C ARG A 106 1.40 0.98 2.97
N LEU A 107 0.93 2.09 3.53
CA LEU A 107 -0.48 2.48 3.52
C LEU A 107 -1.01 2.81 2.12
N PHE A 108 -0.14 3.29 1.23
CA PHE A 108 -0.50 3.63 -0.14
C PHE A 108 0.35 2.83 -1.11
N GLU A 109 -0.25 2.46 -2.22
CA GLU A 109 0.48 1.90 -3.35
C GLU A 109 1.38 2.99 -3.89
N THR A 110 2.68 2.86 -3.64
CA THR A 110 3.66 3.61 -4.41
C THR A 110 3.60 3.03 -5.81
N LYS A 111 2.76 3.60 -6.71
CA LYS A 111 3.01 3.50 -8.15
C LYS A 111 4.49 3.83 -8.28
N GLY A 112 5.30 2.83 -8.62
CA GLY A 112 6.72 2.80 -8.28
C GLY A 112 7.30 4.19 -8.46
N ASN A 113 7.73 4.83 -7.36
CA ASN A 113 8.23 6.20 -7.35
C ASN A 113 9.54 6.24 -8.16
N LYS A 114 9.43 6.09 -9.47
CA LYS A 114 10.35 6.67 -10.43
C LYS A 114 10.09 8.15 -10.24
N ARG A 115 10.99 8.84 -9.56
CA ARG A 115 10.96 10.30 -9.58
C ARG A 115 10.92 10.69 -11.06
N PRO A 116 10.06 11.64 -11.48
CA PRO A 116 10.06 12.10 -12.86
C PRO A 116 11.51 12.52 -13.19
N GLY A 117 12.10 11.89 -14.23
CA GLY A 117 13.50 12.10 -14.63
C GLY A 117 14.54 11.09 -14.10
N THR A 118 14.17 10.08 -13.30
CA THR A 118 15.13 8.99 -12.99
C THR A 118 15.19 8.01 -14.16
N ILE A 119 16.19 8.19 -15.02
CA ILE A 119 16.60 7.19 -16.00
C ILE A 119 16.95 5.92 -15.20
N PRO A 120 16.34 4.75 -15.49
CA PRO A 120 16.77 3.51 -14.85
C PRO A 120 18.27 3.33 -15.11
N PRO A 121 19.08 2.97 -14.10
CA PRO A 121 20.48 2.69 -14.36
C PRO A 121 20.55 1.62 -15.48
N PRO A 122 21.45 1.77 -16.46
CA PRO A 122 21.62 0.76 -17.48
C PRO A 122 21.85 -0.58 -16.78
N PRO A 123 21.29 -1.70 -17.30
CA PRO A 123 21.46 -2.99 -16.68
C PRO A 123 22.95 -3.26 -16.55
N VAL A 124 23.46 -3.23 -15.32
CA VAL A 124 24.84 -3.64 -15.04
C VAL A 124 24.86 -5.12 -15.34
N ARG A 125 25.33 -5.49 -16.54
CA ARG A 125 25.69 -6.87 -16.85
C ARG A 125 26.67 -7.26 -15.77
N THR A 126 26.21 -8.11 -14.84
CA THR A 126 27.03 -8.58 -13.74
C THR A 126 27.99 -9.59 -14.35
N SER A 127 29.09 -9.11 -14.94
CA SER A 127 30.25 -9.92 -15.26
C SER A 127 30.98 -10.23 -13.95
N GLY A 128 30.32 -10.97 -13.07
CA GLY A 128 30.97 -11.58 -11.91
C GLY A 128 31.79 -12.80 -12.34
N PRO A 129 32.60 -13.37 -11.44
CA PRO A 129 33.33 -14.61 -11.71
C PRO A 129 32.35 -15.70 -12.14
N ARG A 130 32.54 -16.21 -13.36
CA ARG A 130 31.73 -17.30 -13.94
C ARG A 130 32.26 -18.61 -13.38
N ILE A 131 31.38 -19.39 -12.74
CA ILE A 131 31.68 -20.76 -12.35
C ILE A 131 31.91 -21.54 -13.65
N ARG A 132 33.16 -21.90 -13.92
CA ARG A 132 33.53 -22.82 -15.01
C ARG A 132 33.75 -24.18 -14.37
N PHE A 133 33.08 -25.20 -14.88
CA PHE A 133 33.41 -26.57 -14.53
C PHE A 133 34.75 -26.91 -15.18
N LEU A 134 35.65 -27.56 -14.44
CA LEU A 134 37.01 -27.86 -14.92
C LEU A 134 37.02 -28.77 -16.16
N ASP A 135 35.93 -29.52 -16.40
CA ASP A 135 35.86 -30.60 -17.38
C ASP A 135 34.83 -30.36 -18.52
N ALA A 136 34.19 -29.19 -18.59
CA ALA A 136 33.19 -28.89 -19.61
C ALA A 136 33.35 -27.49 -20.21
N ASP A 137 33.48 -27.43 -21.54
CA ASP A 137 33.59 -26.17 -22.30
C ASP A 137 32.26 -25.39 -22.35
N ASP A 138 31.14 -26.10 -22.21
CA ASP A 138 29.81 -25.50 -22.19
C ASP A 138 29.45 -25.00 -20.78
N ILE A 139 29.16 -23.70 -20.69
CA ILE A 139 28.56 -23.10 -19.50
C ILE A 139 27.06 -23.42 -19.58
N PRO A 140 26.52 -24.29 -18.72
CA PRO A 140 25.08 -24.55 -18.73
C PRO A 140 24.34 -23.24 -18.45
N ASP A 141 23.34 -22.90 -19.27
CA ASP A 141 22.54 -21.71 -19.01
C ASP A 141 21.78 -21.95 -17.69
N ILE A 142 21.87 -21.00 -16.76
CA ILE A 142 21.16 -21.08 -15.47
C ILE A 142 19.63 -21.17 -15.70
N ASN A 143 19.14 -20.72 -16.86
CA ASN A 143 17.73 -20.85 -17.27
C ASN A 143 17.36 -22.21 -17.87
N GLU A 144 18.35 -23.08 -18.12
CA GLU A 144 18.17 -24.39 -18.76
C GLU A 144 17.65 -25.44 -17.79
N TYR A 145 17.82 -25.22 -16.48
CA TYR A 145 17.27 -26.11 -15.46
C TYR A 145 15.74 -25.99 -15.35
N PRO A 146 15.01 -27.12 -15.28
CA PRO A 146 13.58 -27.10 -15.04
C PRO A 146 13.30 -26.47 -13.68
N LYS A 147 12.40 -25.49 -13.65
CA LYS A 147 12.01 -24.79 -12.42
C LYS A 147 11.19 -25.74 -11.55
N LEU A 148 11.77 -26.22 -10.46
CA LEU A 148 11.09 -27.16 -9.56
C LEU A 148 10.35 -26.39 -8.45
N PRO A 149 9.25 -26.96 -7.92
CA PRO A 149 8.49 -26.33 -6.83
C PRO A 149 9.27 -26.24 -5.52
N GLU A 150 10.29 -27.10 -5.35
CA GLU A 150 11.18 -27.13 -4.19
C GLU A 150 12.42 -26.24 -4.34
N ASP A 151 12.56 -25.52 -5.46
CA ASP A 151 13.67 -24.60 -5.67
C ASP A 151 13.75 -23.59 -4.51
N ILE A 152 14.90 -23.53 -3.87
CA ILE A 152 15.15 -22.60 -2.77
C ILE A 152 15.51 -21.24 -3.38
N LEU A 153 14.64 -20.25 -3.16
CA LEU A 153 14.78 -18.91 -3.75
C LEU A 153 14.88 -17.82 -2.68
N PRO A 154 15.53 -16.69 -2.98
CA PRO A 154 15.61 -15.54 -2.09
C PRO A 154 14.23 -14.91 -1.84
N ALA A 155 13.79 -14.95 -0.59
CA ALA A 155 12.46 -14.50 -0.16
C ALA A 155 12.48 -13.25 0.75
N LYS A 156 13.65 -12.66 0.99
CA LYS A 156 13.86 -11.51 1.89
C LYS A 156 12.84 -10.37 1.70
N ARG A 157 12.48 -10.06 0.45
CA ARG A 157 11.48 -9.00 0.15
C ARG A 157 10.07 -9.40 0.58
N LEU A 158 9.68 -10.65 0.37
CA LEU A 158 8.36 -11.16 0.74
C LEU A 158 8.23 -11.28 2.25
N VAL A 159 9.25 -11.82 2.92
CA VAL A 159 9.30 -11.90 4.39
C VAL A 159 9.20 -10.51 5.01
N ARG A 160 9.92 -9.51 4.48
CA ARG A 160 9.77 -8.12 4.94
C ARG A 160 8.35 -7.58 4.78
N ARG A 161 7.64 -7.94 3.71
CA ARG A 161 6.24 -7.51 3.49
C ARG A 161 5.29 -8.21 4.46
N LEU A 162 5.48 -9.50 4.71
CA LEU A 162 4.74 -10.25 5.73
C LEU A 162 4.92 -9.63 7.12
N MET A 163 6.17 -9.39 7.53
CA MET A 163 6.49 -8.77 8.83
C MET A 163 5.94 -7.33 8.94
N ALA A 164 5.86 -6.61 7.82
CA ALA A 164 5.21 -5.31 7.78
C ALA A 164 3.69 -5.41 7.95
N LEU A 165 3.07 -6.42 7.33
CA LEU A 165 1.64 -6.71 7.46
C LEU A 165 1.29 -7.10 8.90
N ASP A 166 2.11 -7.96 9.51
CA ASP A 166 2.04 -8.37 10.91
C ASP A 166 2.05 -7.16 11.85
N HIS A 167 3.08 -6.32 11.74
CA HIS A 167 3.18 -5.08 12.50
C HIS A 167 1.98 -4.14 12.28
N ALA A 168 1.39 -4.09 11.09
CA ALA A 168 0.19 -3.28 10.86
C ALA A 168 -1.07 -3.84 11.52
N LEU A 169 -1.17 -5.16 11.67
CA LEU A 169 -2.24 -5.83 12.39
C LEU A 169 -2.06 -5.71 13.91
N ASP A 170 -0.84 -5.65 14.42
CA ASP A 170 -0.61 -5.38 15.85
C ASP A 170 -0.90 -3.92 16.19
N TYR A 171 -0.36 -2.99 15.39
CA TYR A 171 -0.45 -1.55 15.65
C TYR A 171 -1.51 -0.85 14.80
N ARG A 172 -2.70 -1.44 14.66
CA ARG A 172 -3.80 -0.94 13.80
C ARG A 172 -4.12 0.54 14.06
N GLN A 173 -4.24 0.91 15.33
CA GLN A 173 -4.57 2.28 15.75
C GLN A 173 -3.52 3.31 15.32
N HIS A 174 -2.25 2.93 15.32
CA HIS A 174 -1.17 3.80 14.85
C HIS A 174 -1.37 4.15 13.36
N TYR A 175 -1.66 3.14 12.54
CA TYR A 175 -1.89 3.34 11.11
C TYR A 175 -3.19 4.08 10.81
N ILE A 176 -4.28 3.79 11.54
CA ILE A 176 -5.55 4.53 11.46
C ILE A 176 -5.30 6.01 11.75
N ASN A 177 -4.64 6.35 12.87
CA ASN A 177 -4.34 7.74 13.22
C ASN A 177 -3.44 8.43 12.18
N LYS A 178 -2.49 7.69 11.58
CA LYS A 178 -1.67 8.19 10.49
C LYS A 178 -2.51 8.55 9.26
N ILE A 179 -3.45 7.70 8.86
CA ILE A 179 -4.38 8.00 7.76
C ILE A 179 -5.26 9.20 8.12
N ARG A 180 -5.82 9.25 9.33
CA ARG A 180 -6.66 10.37 9.79
C ARG A 180 -5.93 11.71 9.73
N ARG A 181 -4.65 11.75 10.10
CA ARG A 181 -3.80 12.95 9.96
C ARG A 181 -3.56 13.32 8.50
N LEU A 182 -3.34 12.34 7.63
CA LEU A 182 -3.19 12.60 6.19
C LEU A 182 -4.48 13.17 5.57
N LEU A 183 -5.65 12.64 5.96
CA LEU A 183 -6.94 13.21 5.58
C LEU A 183 -7.07 14.65 6.06
N GLY A 184 -6.62 14.94 7.29
CA GLY A 184 -6.55 16.30 7.82
C GLY A 184 -5.66 17.24 7.00
N THR A 185 -4.46 16.79 6.61
CA THR A 185 -3.54 17.58 5.76
C THR A 185 -4.06 17.82 4.35
N ALA A 186 -4.80 16.86 3.79
CA ALA A 186 -5.33 16.94 2.44
C ALA A 186 -6.57 17.84 2.39
N ARG A 187 -7.37 17.93 3.46
CA ARG A 187 -8.60 18.73 3.53
C ARG A 187 -8.43 20.19 3.07
N PRO A 188 -7.42 20.97 3.52
CA PRO A 188 -7.23 22.34 3.02
C PRO A 188 -6.79 22.39 1.55
N GLN A 189 -5.98 21.43 1.09
CA GLN A 189 -5.55 21.36 -0.31
C GLN A 189 -6.74 21.04 -1.23
N ILE A 190 -7.55 20.05 -0.85
CA ILE A 190 -8.79 19.69 -1.54
C ILE A 190 -9.75 20.87 -1.50
N ALA A 191 -9.92 21.56 -0.37
CA ALA A 191 -10.78 22.74 -0.29
C ALA A 191 -10.32 23.87 -1.22
N LYS A 192 -9.01 24.12 -1.35
CA LYS A 192 -8.45 25.11 -2.27
C LYS A 192 -8.66 24.73 -3.72
N VAL A 193 -8.40 23.47 -4.07
CA VAL A 193 -8.60 22.94 -5.43
C VAL A 193 -10.09 22.90 -5.77
N ALA A 194 -10.94 22.39 -4.89
CA ALA A 194 -12.39 22.40 -5.04
C ALA A 194 -12.91 23.82 -5.22
N ARG A 195 -12.45 24.79 -4.42
CA ARG A 195 -12.82 26.20 -4.66
C ARG A 195 -12.46 26.65 -6.06
N ARG A 196 -11.29 26.30 -6.61
CA ARG A 196 -10.86 26.65 -7.97
C ARG A 196 -11.65 25.92 -9.06
N LEU A 197 -11.83 24.61 -8.91
CA LEU A 197 -12.56 23.76 -9.85
C LEU A 197 -14.06 24.09 -9.87
N PHE A 198 -14.61 24.44 -8.72
CA PHE A 198 -15.97 24.91 -8.53
C PHE A 198 -16.01 26.41 -8.28
N HIS A 199 -15.16 27.21 -8.95
CA HIS A 199 -15.30 28.66 -8.91
C HIS A 199 -16.72 29.00 -9.34
N ARG A 200 -17.52 29.41 -8.36
CA ARG A 200 -18.92 29.83 -8.51
C ARG A 200 -18.93 31.22 -9.13
N GLY A 201 -18.59 31.31 -10.40
CA GLY A 201 -19.16 32.34 -11.25
C GLY A 201 -20.64 32.00 -11.51
N PRO A 202 -21.45 32.95 -12.03
CA PRO A 202 -22.73 32.57 -12.61
C PRO A 202 -22.46 31.48 -13.65
N LEU A 203 -23.16 30.34 -13.51
CA LEU A 203 -23.10 29.25 -14.49
C LEU A 203 -23.36 29.85 -15.86
N THR A 204 -22.54 29.47 -16.85
CA THR A 204 -22.85 29.88 -18.23
C THR A 204 -24.22 29.31 -18.61
N PRO A 205 -24.97 29.94 -19.52
CA PRO A 205 -26.30 29.46 -19.92
C PRO A 205 -26.28 27.98 -20.37
N GLN A 206 -25.18 27.52 -20.97
CA GLN A 206 -24.98 26.13 -21.32
C GLN A 206 -24.83 25.20 -20.10
N GLN A 207 -24.09 25.62 -19.07
CA GLN A 207 -23.94 24.87 -17.82
C GLN A 207 -25.25 24.83 -17.00
N CYS A 208 -26.07 25.87 -17.07
CA CYS A 208 -27.42 25.86 -16.50
C CYS A 208 -28.31 24.83 -17.19
N ASN A 209 -28.28 24.78 -18.53
CA ASN A 209 -29.09 23.83 -19.29
C ASN A 209 -28.65 22.38 -19.03
N THR A 210 -27.34 22.10 -18.95
CA THR A 210 -26.87 20.76 -18.61
C THR A 210 -27.18 20.39 -17.16
N ALA A 211 -27.09 21.33 -16.21
CA ALA A 211 -27.50 21.07 -14.83
C ALA A 211 -28.99 20.73 -14.70
N ARG A 212 -29.86 21.44 -15.43
CA ARG A 212 -31.30 21.14 -15.49
C ARG A 212 -31.58 19.78 -16.10
N LEU A 213 -30.88 19.42 -17.18
CA LEU A 213 -31.00 18.10 -17.80
C LEU A 213 -30.60 16.98 -16.84
N LEU A 214 -29.48 17.14 -16.12
CA LEU A 214 -29.03 16.18 -15.12
C LEU A 214 -29.98 16.06 -13.93
N GLU A 215 -30.58 17.18 -13.50
CA GLU A 215 -31.57 17.18 -12.42
C GLU A 215 -32.87 16.47 -12.84
N GLN A 216 -33.28 16.67 -14.09
CA GLN A 216 -34.44 15.99 -14.68
C GLN A 216 -34.18 14.48 -14.82
N GLU A 217 -33.03 14.08 -15.37
CA GLU A 217 -32.62 12.67 -15.44
C GLU A 217 -32.53 12.03 -14.04
N ALA A 218 -31.98 12.75 -13.05
CA ALA A 218 -31.92 12.24 -11.69
C ALA A 218 -33.32 12.04 -11.08
N HIS A 219 -34.27 12.94 -11.36
CA HIS A 219 -35.65 12.83 -10.89
C HIS A 219 -36.41 11.68 -11.58
N ASP A 220 -36.16 11.46 -12.87
CA ASP A 220 -36.74 10.36 -13.63
C ASP A 220 -36.23 8.99 -13.17
N VAL A 221 -34.99 8.92 -12.67
CA VAL A 221 -34.37 7.68 -12.19
C VAL A 221 -34.69 7.39 -10.71
N GLN A 222 -35.00 8.41 -9.90
CA GLN A 222 -35.38 8.27 -8.48
C GLN A 222 -36.46 7.19 -8.18
N PRO A 223 -37.57 7.06 -8.93
CA PRO A 223 -38.59 6.05 -8.63
C PRO A 223 -38.10 4.60 -8.78
N TYR A 224 -37.07 4.34 -9.59
CA TYR A 224 -36.50 3.01 -9.77
C TYR A 224 -35.64 2.56 -8.58
N PHE A 225 -35.16 3.49 -7.76
CA PHE A 225 -34.37 3.20 -6.56
C PHE A 225 -35.23 3.08 -5.28
N LEU A 226 -36.46 3.58 -5.30
CA LEU A 226 -37.37 3.54 -4.14
C LEU A 226 -38.27 2.29 -4.12
N ASN A 227 -38.38 1.56 -5.24
CA ASN A 227 -39.25 0.39 -5.38
C ASN A 227 -38.58 -0.96 -5.07
N THR A 228 -37.36 -0.98 -4.54
CA THR A 228 -36.74 -2.20 -4.00
C THR A 228 -36.85 -2.21 -2.48
N SER A 229 -38.07 -2.43 -1.97
CA SER A 229 -38.34 -2.78 -0.57
C SER A 229 -38.99 -4.15 -0.52
#